data_AF-A0A7C1K7A5-F1
#
_entry.id   AF-A0A7C1K7A5-F1
#
_cell.length_a   1.000
_cell.length_b   1.000
_cell.length_c   1.000
_cell.angle_alpha   90.00
_cell.angle_beta   90.00
_cell.angle_gamma   90.00
#
_symmetry.space_group_name_H-M   'P 1'
#
loop_
_entity.id
_entity.type
_entity.pdbx_description
1 polymer ?
#
loop_
_entity_poly.entity_id
_entity_poly.type
_entity_poly.pdbx_seq_one_letter_code
_entity_poly.pdbx_strand_id
1 'polypeptide(L)' 'MARAQRTGAVIRYDEQAQESTYSYVKNGVRHVVWFEDVRSFGAKLALASELGLIGIGVWRLGVEDPRIWDLFRK' A
#
# COMPACT_ATOMS: atom_id res chain seq x y z
N MET A 1 8.42 2.53 4.20
CA MET A 1 9.41 1.47 3.86
C MET A 1 10.64 1.39 4.78
N ALA A 2 11.09 2.48 5.41
CA ALA A 2 12.30 2.48 6.25
C ALA A 2 12.30 1.44 7.39
N ARG A 3 11.13 1.04 7.91
CA ARG A 3 11.04 0.01 8.96
C ARG A 3 11.30 -1.41 8.44
N ALA A 4 10.82 -1.75 7.25
CA ALA A 4 11.09 -3.05 6.62
C ALA A 4 12.58 -3.21 6.32
N GLN A 5 13.21 -2.15 5.78
CA GLN A 5 14.66 -2.12 5.51
C GLN A 5 15.48 -2.30 6.79
N ARG A 6 15.15 -1.59 7.88
CA ARG A 6 15.84 -1.72 9.16
C ARG A 6 15.75 -3.11 9.79
N THR A 7 14.74 -3.90 9.46
CA THR A 7 14.54 -5.25 9.99
C THR A 7 15.00 -6.34 9.02
N GLY A 8 15.49 -5.98 7.83
CA GLY A 8 15.78 -6.94 6.76
C GLY A 8 14.55 -7.71 6.27
N ALA A 9 13.35 -7.18 6.50
CA ALA A 9 12.11 -7.86 6.13
C ALA A 9 11.84 -7.70 4.64
N VAL A 10 11.50 -8.82 3.99
CA VAL A 10 11.10 -8.83 2.58
C VAL A 10 9.63 -8.42 2.48
N ILE A 11 9.38 -7.34 1.73
CA ILE A 11 8.03 -6.90 1.37
C ILE A 11 7.46 -7.86 0.34
N ARG A 12 6.23 -8.31 0.57
CA ARG A 12 5.46 -9.15 -0.34
C ARG A 12 4.18 -8.43 -0.71
N TYR A 13 3.62 -8.76 -1.87
CA TYR A 13 2.31 -8.30 -2.28
C TYR A 13 1.34 -9.47 -2.18
N ASP A 14 0.23 -9.27 -1.49
CA ASP A 14 -0.84 -10.26 -1.40
C ASP A 14 -1.82 -10.00 -2.55
N GLU A 15 -1.84 -10.90 -3.53
CA GLU A 15 -2.68 -10.76 -4.74
C GLU A 15 -4.17 -10.88 -4.45
N GLN A 16 -4.56 -11.58 -3.38
CA GLN A 16 -5.97 -11.72 -3.03
C GLN A 16 -6.48 -10.46 -2.34
N ALA A 17 -5.69 -9.91 -1.41
CA ALA A 17 -6.03 -8.69 -0.70
C ALA A 17 -5.75 -7.42 -1.52
N GLN A 18 -4.94 -7.53 -2.59
CA GLN A 18 -4.38 -6.41 -3.33
C GLN A 18 -3.67 -5.41 -2.39
N GLU A 19 -2.80 -5.93 -1.53
CA GLU A 19 -2.13 -5.12 -0.50
C GLU A 19 -0.69 -5.57 -0.22
N SER A 20 0.18 -4.60 0.09
CA SER A 20 1.56 -4.89 0.47
C SER A 20 1.68 -5.24 1.95
N THR A 21 2.47 -6.27 2.25
CA THR A 21 2.68 -6.75 3.62
C THR A 21 4.10 -7.23 3.87
N TYR A 22 4.54 -7.15 5.12
CA TYR A 22 5.77 -7.80 5.58
C TYR A 22 5.64 -8.21 7.05
N SER A 23 6.50 -9.13 7.48
CA SER A 23 6.59 -9.52 8.88
C SER A 23 8.02 -9.52 9.38
N TYR A 24 8.20 -9.25 10.68
CA TYR A 24 9.48 -9.26 11.36
C TYR A 24 9.27 -9.58 12.85
N VAL A 25 10.35 -9.97 13.54
CA VAL A 25 10.32 -10.24 14.99
C VAL A 25 11.06 -9.12 15.71
N LYS A 26 10.48 -8.63 16.82
CA LYS A 26 11.13 -7.69 17.72
C LYS A 26 10.81 -8.08 19.15
N ASN A 27 11.83 -8.19 20.01
CA ASN A 27 11.70 -8.59 21.42
C ASN A 27 10.87 -9.88 21.61
N GLY A 28 11.10 -10.88 20.74
CA GLY A 28 10.35 -12.15 20.75
C GLY A 28 8.92 -12.08 20.22
N VAL A 29 8.42 -10.90 19.83
CA VAL A 29 7.06 -10.72 19.30
C VAL A 29 7.09 -10.63 17.78
N ARG A 30 6.25 -11.44 17.11
CA ARG A 30 6.04 -11.34 15.67
C ARG A 30 5.12 -10.16 15.37
N HIS A 31 5.58 -9.28 14.49
CA HIS A 31 4.80 -8.18 13.95
C HIS A 31 4.46 -8.45 12.48
N VAL A 32 3.24 -8.14 12.08
CA VAL A 32 2.79 -8.11 10.69
C VAL A 32 2.37 -6.69 10.37
N VAL A 33 2.81 -6.17 9.23
CA VAL A 33 2.53 -4.80 8.80
C VAL A 33 1.92 -4.85 7.42
N TRP A 34 0.69 -4.34 7.32
CA TRP A 34 0.00 -4.07 6.06
C TRP A 34 0.06 -2.58 5.77
N PHE A 35 0.29 -2.21 4.52
CA PHE A 35 0.45 -0.80 4.14
C PHE A 35 0.22 -0.60 2.66
N GLU A 36 -0.30 0.58 2.32
CA GLU A 36 -0.56 1.01 0.95
C GLU A 36 0.72 1.38 0.20
N ASP A 37 0.77 1.03 -1.09
CA ASP A 37 1.75 1.55 -2.05
C ASP A 37 1.05 1.87 -3.40
N VAL A 38 1.82 2.35 -4.38
CA VAL A 38 1.28 2.70 -5.70
C VAL A 38 0.52 1.56 -6.40
N ARG A 39 0.86 0.29 -6.13
CA ARG A 39 0.19 -0.87 -6.74
C ARG A 39 -1.16 -1.12 -6.10
N SER A 40 -1.22 -1.20 -4.76
CA SER A 40 -2.48 -1.44 -4.06
C SER A 40 -3.45 -0.27 -4.21
N PHE A 41 -2.94 0.97 -4.25
CA PHE A 41 -3.75 2.13 -4.57
C PHE A 41 -4.27 2.09 -6.03
N GLY A 42 -3.42 1.72 -6.98
CA GLY A 42 -3.79 1.56 -8.39
C GLY A 42 -4.89 0.51 -8.60
N ALA A 43 -4.83 -0.62 -7.89
CA ALA A 43 -5.86 -1.65 -7.93
C ALA A 43 -7.22 -1.11 -7.44
N LYS A 44 -7.23 -0.34 -6.35
CA LYS A 44 -8.45 0.30 -5.82
C LYS A 44 -9.01 1.36 -6.78
N LEU A 45 -8.14 2.13 -7.43
CA LEU A 45 -8.55 3.12 -8.44
C LEU A 45 -9.15 2.45 -9.69
N ALA A 46 -8.54 1.35 -10.16
CA ALA A 46 -9.06 0.56 -11.26
C ALA A 46 -10.45 -0.02 -10.94
N LEU A 47 -10.63 -0.57 -9.73
CA LEU A 47 -11.92 -1.08 -9.27
C LEU A 47 -12.98 0.03 -9.18
N ALA A 48 -12.64 1.21 -8.66
CA ALA A 48 -13.56 2.35 -8.63
C ALA A 48 -14.01 2.75 -10.04
N SER A 49 -13.10 2.72 -11.02
CA SER A 49 -13.42 2.96 -12.42
C SER A 49 -14.32 1.87 -13.02
N GLU A 50 -14.04 0.60 -12.74
CA GLU A 50 -14.83 -0.55 -13.20
C GLU A 50 -16.28 -0.47 -12.70
N LEU A 51 -16.45 -0.05 -11.44
CA LEU A 51 -17.75 0.11 -10.81
C LEU A 51 -18.47 1.42 -11.21
N GLY A 52 -17.86 2.26 -12.04
CA GLY A 52 -18.44 3.54 -12.46
C GLY A 52 -18.61 4.54 -11.32
N LEU A 53 -17.78 4.46 -10.27
CA LEU A 53 -17.81 5.41 -9.17
C LEU A 53 -17.34 6.78 -9.65
N ILE A 54 -17.98 7.84 -9.14
CA ILE A 54 -17.70 9.22 -9.56
C ILE A 54 -16.36 9.78 -9.04
N GLY A 55 -15.70 9.08 -8.12
CA GLY A 55 -14.44 9.51 -7.53
C GLY A 55 -14.06 8.70 -6.30
N ILE A 56 -13.00 9.14 -5.62
CA ILE A 56 -12.47 8.55 -4.40
C ILE A 56 -12.22 9.62 -3.34
N GLY A 57 -12.25 9.22 -2.07
CA GLY A 57 -11.77 10.04 -0.94
C GLY A 57 -10.46 9.47 -0.41
N VAL A 58 -9.47 10.34 -0.16
CA VAL A 58 -8.16 9.93 0.35
C VAL A 58 -7.94 10.54 1.74
N TRP A 59 -7.58 9.69 2.71
CA TRP A 59 -7.20 10.12 4.06
C TRP A 59 -5.80 9.61 4.40
N ARG A 60 -4.81 10.45 4.68
CA ARG A 60 -4.76 11.92 4.56
C ARG A 60 -3.51 12.29 3.78
N LEU A 61 -3.45 13.53 3.31
CA LEU A 61 -2.28 14.05 2.62
C LEU A 61 -1.04 14.06 3.52
N GLY A 62 0.12 13.77 2.93
CA GLY A 62 1.44 13.89 3.51
C GLY A 62 2.01 12.60 4.11
N VAL A 63 1.36 11.45 3.92
CA VAL A 63 1.84 10.13 4.41
C VAL A 63 1.84 9.04 3.34
N GLU A 64 1.36 9.36 2.15
CA GLU A 64 1.22 8.46 1.01
C GLU A 64 2.56 8.18 0.31
N ASP A 65 2.57 7.13 -0.51
CA ASP A 65 3.61 6.92 -1.51
C ASP A 65 3.53 8.04 -2.56
N PRO A 66 4.57 8.87 -2.77
CA PRO A 66 4.52 9.97 -3.72
C PRO A 66 4.18 9.54 -5.16
N ARG A 67 4.46 8.27 -5.51
CA ARG A 67 4.14 7.69 -6.82
C ARG A 67 2.63 7.53 -7.06
N ILE A 68 1.80 7.58 -6.02
CA ILE A 68 0.34 7.61 -6.18
C ILE A 68 -0.09 8.79 -7.05
N TRP A 69 0.58 9.94 -6.94
CA TRP A 69 0.27 11.11 -7.75
C TRP A 69 0.62 10.94 -9.24
N ASP A 70 1.49 9.99 -9.60
CA ASP A 70 1.73 9.65 -11.00
C ASP A 70 0.49 9.02 -11.64
N LEU A 71 -0.35 8.31 -10.87
CA LEU A 71 -1.57 7.66 -11.37
C LEU A 71 -2.64 8.64 -11.85
N PHE A 72 -2.57 9.90 -11.40
CA PHE A 72 -3.49 10.97 -11.80
C PHE A 72 -2.93 11.87 -12.88
N ARG A 73 -1.64 11.73 -13.22
CA ARG A 73 -1.03 12.52 -14.28
C ARG A 73 -1.37 11.88 -15.63
N LYS A 74 -1.92 12.69 -16.52
CA LYS A 74 -2.10 12.37 -17.94
C LYS A 74 -0.85 12.75 -18.72
#